data_AF-A0A4R3T9Z8-F1
#
_entry.id   AF-A0A4R3T9Z8-F1
#
_cell.length_a   1.000
_cell.length_b   1.000
_cell.length_c   1.000
_cell.angle_alpha   90.00
_cell.angle_beta   90.00
_cell.angle_gamma   90.00
#
_symmetry.space_group_name_H-M   'P 1'
#
loop_
_entity.id
_entity.type
_entity.pdbx_description
1 polymer ?
#
loop_
_entity_poly.entity_id
_entity_poly.type
_entity_poly.pdbx_seq_one_letter_code
_entity_poly.pdbx_strand_id
1 'polypeptide(L)'
;MSAIEPGPIISSAHLADGASPALSELEFSLTLAANAYQKWIVRCAAAAGQQLAPLEVLVLHSVRHRDRPKRFMDLMLVLHVEDAHLVNYAVRKLSRAGLVETRKVGKEKVIEATPAGIAFCDAYRAIREKVLVGDVKSSLSEETLSQMAEALRMLSGDYSQAARAAATL
;
A
#
# COMPACT_ATOMS: atom_id res chain seq x y z
N MET A 1 -37.21 28.37 -2.59
CA MET A 1 -35.85 27.97 -3.02
C MET A 1 -35.50 26.71 -2.26
N SER A 2 -35.61 25.55 -2.92
CA SER A 2 -35.12 24.29 -2.34
C SER A 2 -33.61 24.36 -2.29
N ALA A 3 -33.02 24.12 -1.11
CA ALA A 3 -31.58 23.94 -1.00
C ALA A 3 -31.17 22.81 -1.96
N ILE A 4 -30.20 23.08 -2.82
CA ILE A 4 -29.58 22.07 -3.67
C ILE A 4 -28.83 21.17 -2.70
N GLU A 5 -29.34 19.96 -2.48
CA GLU A 5 -28.59 18.92 -1.78
C GLU A 5 -27.23 18.76 -2.48
N PRO A 6 -26.09 18.83 -1.75
CA PRO A 6 -24.80 18.65 -2.40
C PRO A 6 -24.78 17.27 -3.05
N GLY A 7 -24.64 17.25 -4.38
CA GLY A 7 -24.51 16.03 -5.14
C GLY A 7 -23.32 15.17 -4.66
N PRO A 8 -23.27 13.89 -5.04
CA PRO A 8 -22.23 12.96 -4.58
C PRO A 8 -20.83 13.52 -4.87
N ILE A 9 -19.88 13.26 -3.95
CA ILE A 9 -18.51 13.77 -4.09
C ILE A 9 -17.76 12.91 -5.12
N ILE A 10 -17.79 13.33 -6.38
CA ILE A 10 -17.24 12.58 -7.52
C ILE A 10 -16.12 13.36 -8.23
N SER A 11 -15.13 12.63 -8.78
CA SER A 11 -14.06 13.24 -9.58
C SER A 11 -14.50 13.59 -11.00
N SER A 12 -15.34 12.73 -11.58
CA SER A 12 -15.61 12.66 -13.02
C SER A 12 -17.11 12.50 -13.23
N ALA A 13 -17.81 13.62 -13.46
CA ALA A 13 -19.27 13.65 -13.60
C ALA A 13 -19.81 12.65 -14.64
N HIS A 14 -19.13 12.52 -15.78
CA HIS A 14 -19.51 11.61 -16.85
C HIS A 14 -19.48 10.11 -16.48
N LEU A 15 -18.76 9.71 -15.43
CA LEU A 15 -18.80 8.32 -14.92
C LEU A 15 -20.00 8.09 -14.00
N ALA A 16 -20.47 9.14 -13.33
CA ALA A 16 -21.62 9.09 -12.45
C ALA A 16 -22.97 9.10 -13.20
N ASP A 17 -22.98 9.43 -14.49
CA ASP A 17 -24.15 9.29 -15.37
C ASP A 17 -24.48 7.82 -15.71
N GLY A 18 -23.63 6.88 -15.28
CA GLY A 18 -23.79 5.45 -15.48
C GLY A 18 -24.73 4.77 -14.47
N ALA A 19 -24.74 3.44 -14.49
CA ALA A 19 -25.63 2.63 -13.66
C ALA A 19 -25.34 2.68 -12.14
N SER A 20 -24.19 3.23 -11.73
CA SER A 20 -23.80 3.31 -10.32
C SER A 20 -23.02 4.60 -10.00
N PRO A 21 -23.72 5.72 -9.71
CA PRO A 21 -23.08 6.96 -9.25
C PRO A 21 -22.26 6.77 -7.96
N ALA A 22 -22.72 5.89 -7.07
CA ALA A 22 -22.04 5.57 -5.81
C ALA A 22 -20.67 4.89 -6.02
N LEU A 23 -20.52 4.10 -7.09
CA LEU A 23 -19.23 3.53 -7.45
C LEU A 23 -18.23 4.62 -7.85
N SER A 24 -18.68 5.65 -8.59
CA SER A 24 -17.82 6.78 -8.96
C SER A 24 -17.37 7.62 -7.75
N GLU A 25 -18.24 7.79 -6.75
CA GLU A 25 -17.88 8.45 -5.48
C GLU A 25 -16.84 7.63 -4.69
N LEU A 26 -17.02 6.31 -4.64
CA LEU A 26 -16.08 5.40 -4.03
C LEU A 26 -14.72 5.43 -4.74
N GLU A 27 -14.69 5.39 -6.07
CA GLU A 27 -13.46 5.44 -6.88
C GLU A 27 -12.68 6.74 -6.68
N PHE A 28 -13.39 7.86 -6.54
CA PHE A 28 -12.75 9.13 -6.20
C PHE A 28 -12.15 9.10 -4.79
N SER A 29 -12.92 8.60 -3.82
CA SER A 29 -12.46 8.45 -2.43
C SER A 29 -11.24 7.52 -2.34
N LEU A 30 -11.24 6.42 -3.09
CA LEU A 30 -10.13 5.48 -3.20
C LEU A 30 -8.89 6.17 -3.76
N THR A 31 -9.04 7.00 -4.80
CA THR A 31 -7.93 7.76 -5.39
C THR A 31 -7.29 8.71 -4.37
N LEU A 32 -8.12 9.48 -3.64
CA LEU A 32 -7.65 10.39 -2.60
C LEU A 32 -6.96 9.63 -1.46
N ALA A 33 -7.56 8.55 -0.98
CA ALA A 33 -7.03 7.72 0.09
C ALA A 33 -5.70 7.05 -0.31
N ALA A 34 -5.59 6.52 -1.52
CA ALA A 34 -4.36 5.91 -2.03
C ALA A 34 -3.21 6.92 -2.07
N ASN A 35 -3.46 8.12 -2.60
CA ASN A 35 -2.47 9.20 -2.65
C ASN A 35 -2.05 9.67 -1.25
N ALA A 36 -3.01 9.83 -0.33
CA ALA A 36 -2.74 10.19 1.05
C ALA A 36 -1.92 9.10 1.77
N TYR A 37 -2.26 7.83 1.57
CA TYR A 37 -1.54 6.69 2.15
C TYR A 37 -0.11 6.59 1.65
N GLN A 38 0.12 6.71 0.33
CA GLN A 38 1.48 6.71 -0.23
C GLN A 38 2.33 7.85 0.35
N LYS A 39 1.75 9.05 0.50
CA LYS A 39 2.42 10.18 1.15
C LYS A 39 2.74 9.88 2.62
N TRP A 40 1.79 9.31 3.35
CA TRP A 40 1.94 8.95 4.76
C TRP A 40 3.12 7.98 4.98
N ILE A 41 3.18 6.87 4.23
CA ILE A 41 4.23 5.87 4.45
C ILE A 41 5.64 6.40 4.15
N VAL A 42 5.77 7.29 3.16
CA VAL A 42 7.04 7.97 2.86
C VAL A 42 7.43 8.94 3.98
N ARG A 43 6.48 9.71 4.50
CA ARG A 43 6.74 10.64 5.61
C ARG A 43 7.10 9.89 6.90
N CYS A 44 6.43 8.78 7.18
CA CYS A 44 6.76 7.92 8.32
C CYS A 44 8.15 7.29 8.16
N ALA A 45 8.53 6.84 6.96
CA ALA A 45 9.88 6.35 6.67
C ALA A 45 10.95 7.44 6.86
N ALA A 46 10.70 8.66 6.37
CA ALA A 46 11.60 9.79 6.54
C ALA A 46 11.78 10.15 8.03
N ALA A 47 10.70 10.14 8.82
CA ALA A 47 10.75 10.34 10.26
C ALA A 47 11.49 9.19 10.99
N ALA A 48 11.46 7.97 10.44
CA ALA A 48 12.27 6.83 10.90
C ALA A 48 13.73 6.87 10.39
N GLY A 49 14.14 7.94 9.71
CA GLY A 49 15.52 8.20 9.31
C GLY A 49 15.92 7.70 7.91
N GLN A 50 14.96 7.30 7.06
CA GLN A 50 15.26 6.83 5.70
C GLN A 50 14.41 7.53 4.62
N GLN A 51 15.05 7.97 3.55
CA GLN A 51 14.36 8.56 2.39
C GLN A 51 13.99 7.48 1.37
N LEU A 52 12.85 6.85 1.62
CA LEU A 52 12.34 5.74 0.82
C LEU A 52 11.12 6.18 -0.01
N ALA A 53 11.02 5.66 -1.23
CA ALA A 53 9.82 5.73 -2.05
C ALA A 53 8.75 4.74 -1.54
N PRO A 54 7.46 4.92 -1.91
CA PRO A 54 6.37 4.07 -1.40
C PRO A 54 6.64 2.57 -1.56
N LEU A 55 7.06 2.12 -2.75
CA LEU A 55 7.34 0.71 -3.02
C LEU A 55 8.49 0.15 -2.16
N GLU A 56 9.50 0.95 -1.86
CA GLU A 56 10.63 0.53 -1.03
C GLU A 56 10.20 0.31 0.43
N VAL A 57 9.33 1.18 0.96
CA VAL A 57 8.74 1.01 2.28
C VAL A 57 7.90 -0.27 2.34
N LEU A 58 7.04 -0.49 1.33
CA LEU A 58 6.20 -1.69 1.25
C LEU A 58 7.04 -2.97 1.15
N VAL A 59 8.05 -3.00 0.27
CA VAL A 59 8.98 -4.14 0.14
C VAL A 59 9.68 -4.43 1.47
N LEU A 60 10.19 -3.41 2.17
CA LEU A 60 10.88 -3.62 3.44
C LEU A 60 9.94 -4.18 4.53
N HIS A 61 8.71 -3.68 4.63
CA HIS A 61 7.73 -4.25 5.55
C HIS A 61 7.34 -5.69 5.18
N SER A 62 7.18 -6.01 3.90
CA SER A 62 6.92 -7.37 3.43
C SER A 62 8.08 -8.32 3.72
N VAL A 63 9.33 -7.85 3.60
CA VAL A 63 10.53 -8.61 3.97
C VAL A 63 10.59 -8.85 5.48
N ARG A 64 10.32 -7.82 6.29
CA ARG A 64 10.32 -7.90 7.77
C ARG A 64 9.25 -8.87 8.31
N HIS A 65 8.13 -9.02 7.61
CA HIS A 65 7.00 -9.82 8.09
C HIS A 65 7.39 -11.25 8.51
N ARG A 66 7.13 -11.63 9.76
CA ARG A 66 7.44 -12.95 10.35
C ARG A 66 8.93 -13.31 10.41
N ASP A 67 9.84 -12.34 10.32
CA ASP A 67 11.29 -12.53 10.56
C ASP A 67 11.90 -13.71 9.82
N ARG A 68 11.47 -13.88 8.56
CA ARG A 68 11.96 -14.97 7.71
C ARG A 68 12.27 -14.45 6.31
N PRO A 69 13.29 -15.02 5.65
CA PRO A 69 13.63 -14.68 4.28
C PRO A 69 12.42 -14.81 3.34
N LYS A 70 12.30 -13.89 2.37
CA LYS A 70 11.24 -13.87 1.35
C LYS A 70 11.82 -14.12 -0.03
N ARG A 71 11.13 -14.92 -0.83
CA ARG A 71 11.48 -15.05 -2.25
C ARG A 71 11.04 -13.79 -2.99
N PHE A 72 11.84 -13.38 -3.97
CA PHE A 72 11.54 -12.22 -4.81
C PHE A 72 10.14 -12.32 -5.46
N MET A 73 9.77 -13.51 -5.94
CA MET A 73 8.45 -13.75 -6.56
C MET A 73 7.30 -13.65 -5.54
N ASP A 74 7.52 -14.07 -4.29
CA ASP A 74 6.51 -13.93 -3.24
C ASP A 74 6.26 -12.45 -2.90
N LEU A 75 7.30 -11.60 -2.97
CA LEU A 75 7.14 -10.15 -2.76
C LEU A 75 6.27 -9.52 -3.85
N MET A 76 6.54 -9.85 -5.12
CA MET A 76 5.73 -9.38 -6.25
C MET A 76 4.26 -9.81 -6.11
N LEU A 77 4.04 -11.08 -5.75
CA LEU A 77 2.70 -11.63 -5.55
C LEU A 77 1.93 -10.91 -4.44
N VAL A 78 2.52 -10.77 -3.26
CA VAL A 78 1.85 -10.14 -2.10
C VAL A 78 1.57 -8.66 -2.35
N LEU A 79 2.47 -7.96 -3.03
CA LEU A 79 2.33 -6.53 -3.31
C LEU A 79 1.49 -6.23 -4.57
N HIS A 80 1.04 -7.26 -5.30
CA HIS A 80 0.33 -7.12 -6.57
C HIS A 80 1.11 -6.24 -7.58
N VAL A 81 2.43 -6.45 -7.68
CA VAL A 81 3.31 -5.73 -8.62
C VAL A 81 3.77 -6.67 -9.71
N GLU A 82 3.42 -6.35 -10.96
CA GLU A 82 3.77 -7.16 -12.14
C GLU A 82 5.17 -6.84 -12.69
N ASP A 83 5.62 -5.59 -12.55
CA ASP A 83 6.93 -5.18 -13.05
C ASP A 83 8.07 -5.59 -12.11
N ALA A 84 8.78 -6.65 -12.50
CA ALA A 84 9.95 -7.16 -11.79
C ALA A 84 11.11 -6.13 -11.71
N HIS A 85 11.24 -5.22 -12.68
CA HIS A 85 12.29 -4.20 -12.65
C HIS A 85 12.09 -3.22 -11.50
N LEU A 86 10.84 -2.82 -11.21
CA LEU A 86 10.51 -1.93 -10.09
C LEU A 86 10.86 -2.58 -8.73
N VAL A 87 10.44 -3.83 -8.53
CA VAL A 87 10.74 -4.55 -7.27
C VAL A 87 12.24 -4.81 -7.13
N ASN A 88 12.94 -5.14 -8.22
CA ASN A 88 14.38 -5.32 -8.19
C ASN A 88 15.12 -4.00 -7.88
N TYR A 89 14.66 -2.88 -8.43
CA TYR A 89 15.18 -1.56 -8.10
C TYR A 89 15.01 -1.25 -6.61
N ALA A 90 13.80 -1.44 -6.08
CA ALA A 90 13.51 -1.24 -4.66
C ALA A 90 14.42 -2.09 -3.76
N VAL A 91 14.54 -3.39 -4.04
CA VAL A 91 15.42 -4.31 -3.30
C VAL A 91 16.89 -3.87 -3.39
N ARG A 92 17.38 -3.46 -4.56
CA ARG A 92 18.75 -2.96 -4.71
C ARG A 92 19.00 -1.70 -3.89
N LYS A 93 18.05 -0.76 -3.85
CA LYS A 93 18.19 0.47 -3.06
C LYS A 93 18.15 0.18 -1.56
N LEU A 94 17.24 -0.68 -1.11
CA LEU A 94 17.18 -1.12 0.29
C LEU A 94 18.47 -1.84 0.72
N SER A 95 19.06 -2.63 -0.19
CA SER A 95 20.32 -3.30 0.08
C SER A 95 21.50 -2.33 0.17
N ARG A 96 21.56 -1.32 -0.71
CA ARG A 96 22.55 -0.23 -0.63
C ARG A 96 22.40 0.60 0.65
N ALA A 97 21.18 0.76 1.16
CA ALA A 97 20.90 1.40 2.44
C ALA A 97 21.20 0.49 3.65
N GLY A 98 21.64 -0.75 3.43
CA GLY A 98 21.95 -1.72 4.49
C GLY A 98 20.72 -2.25 5.22
N LEU A 99 19.50 -2.03 4.71
CA LEU A 99 18.24 -2.43 5.36
C LEU A 99 17.84 -3.87 5.04
N VAL A 100 18.27 -4.38 3.89
CA VAL A 100 18.07 -5.77 3.49
C VAL A 100 19.34 -6.36 2.93
N GLU A 101 19.45 -7.68 3.04
CA GLU A 101 20.45 -8.46 2.32
C GLU A 101 19.77 -9.40 1.33
N THR A 102 20.50 -9.80 0.30
CA THR A 102 20.00 -10.73 -0.71
C THR A 102 20.97 -11.86 -0.91
N ARG A 103 20.44 -13.08 -1.02
CA ARG A 103 21.22 -14.27 -1.37
C ARG A 103 20.52 -15.08 -2.46
N LYS A 104 21.27 -15.95 -3.12
CA LYS A 104 20.70 -16.95 -4.03
C LYS A 104 20.49 -18.26 -3.28
N VAL A 105 19.30 -18.82 -3.41
CA VAL A 105 18.97 -20.17 -2.92
C VAL A 105 18.52 -20.98 -4.14
N GLY A 106 19.39 -21.86 -4.62
CA GLY A 106 19.20 -22.52 -5.92
C GLY A 106 19.12 -21.48 -7.05
N LYS A 107 17.99 -21.43 -7.75
CA LYS A 107 17.72 -20.46 -8.83
C LYS A 107 16.99 -19.21 -8.36
N GLU A 108 16.56 -19.15 -7.09
CA GLU A 108 15.72 -18.08 -6.59
C GLU A 108 16.53 -17.02 -5.83
N LYS A 109 16.15 -15.75 -6.01
CA LYS A 109 16.64 -14.64 -5.19
C LYS A 109 15.81 -14.53 -3.93
N VAL A 110 16.47 -14.60 -2.78
CA VAL A 110 15.88 -14.49 -1.46
C VAL A 110 16.36 -13.20 -0.80
N ILE A 111 15.44 -12.50 -0.12
CA ILE A 111 15.65 -11.21 0.52
C ILE A 111 15.34 -11.35 2.02
N GLU A 112 16.18 -10.80 2.87
CA GLU A 112 16.03 -10.84 4.32
C GLU A 112 16.33 -9.47 4.94
N ALA A 113 15.64 -9.13 6.03
CA ALA A 113 15.88 -7.88 6.74
C ALA A 113 17.18 -8.01 7.56
N THR A 114 18.05 -7.00 7.47
CA THR A 114 19.23 -6.92 8.33
C THR A 114 18.83 -6.43 9.73
N PRO A 115 19.73 -6.49 10.73
CA PRO A 115 19.49 -5.84 12.02
C PRO A 115 19.13 -4.35 11.89
N ALA A 116 19.74 -3.63 10.93
CA ALA A 116 19.39 -2.23 10.65
C ALA A 116 17.99 -2.08 10.04
N GLY A 117 17.58 -2.98 9.14
CA GLY A 117 16.22 -3.02 8.59
C GLY A 117 15.14 -3.30 9.64
N ILE A 118 15.44 -4.21 10.58
CA ILE A 118 14.60 -4.51 11.73
C ILE A 118 14.43 -3.27 12.60
N ALA A 119 15.55 -2.64 13.00
CA ALA A 119 15.54 -1.43 13.81
C ALA A 119 14.78 -0.27 13.13
N PHE A 120 14.93 -0.11 11.81
CA PHE A 120 14.14 0.84 11.03
C PHE A 120 12.63 0.54 11.12
N CYS A 121 12.22 -0.72 10.96
CA CYS A 121 10.80 -1.10 11.06
C CYS A 121 10.24 -0.84 12.47
N ASP A 122 11.04 -1.06 13.51
CA ASP A 122 10.63 -0.79 14.89
C ASP A 122 10.49 0.72 15.15
N ALA A 123 11.41 1.55 14.65
CA ALA A 123 11.31 3.01 14.71
C ALA A 123 10.09 3.52 13.92
N TYR A 124 9.87 2.99 12.71
CA TYR A 124 8.69 3.28 11.90
C TYR A 124 7.40 2.96 12.67
N ARG A 125 7.32 1.78 13.30
CA ARG A 125 6.16 1.40 14.13
C ARG A 125 5.94 2.41 15.24
N ALA A 126 6.98 2.78 15.99
CA ALA A 126 6.86 3.73 17.10
C ALA A 126 6.32 5.10 16.63
N ILE A 127 6.75 5.58 15.47
CA ILE A 127 6.25 6.83 14.87
C ILE A 127 4.78 6.69 14.47
N ARG A 128 4.41 5.59 13.81
CA ARG A 128 3.03 5.31 13.43
C ARG A 128 2.10 5.28 14.65
N GLU A 129 2.50 4.59 15.71
CA GLU A 129 1.73 4.54 16.97
C GLU A 129 1.54 5.93 17.56
N LYS A 130 2.60 6.74 17.59
CA LYS A 130 2.56 8.09 18.17
C LYS A 130 1.73 9.09 17.35
N VAL A 131 1.77 9.01 16.03
CA VAL A 131 1.27 10.08 15.14
C VAL A 131 -0.09 9.77 14.53
N LEU A 132 -0.43 8.49 14.30
CA LEU A 132 -1.63 8.12 13.54
C LEU A 132 -2.61 7.26 14.33
N VAL A 133 -2.12 6.31 15.12
CA VAL A 133 -2.98 5.28 15.71
C VAL A 133 -3.99 5.85 16.70
N GLY A 134 -3.60 6.82 17.52
CA GLY A 134 -4.50 7.48 18.47
C GLY A 134 -5.70 8.13 17.77
N ASP A 135 -5.44 8.98 16.78
CA ASP A 135 -6.47 9.73 16.04
C ASP A 135 -7.43 8.80 15.26
N VAL A 136 -6.89 7.73 14.67
CA VAL A 136 -7.71 6.73 13.97
C VAL A 136 -8.59 5.98 14.97
N LYS A 137 -8.03 5.55 16.11
CA LYS A 137 -8.80 4.84 17.16
C LYS A 137 -9.88 5.68 17.81
N SER A 138 -9.71 7.00 17.91
CA SER A 138 -10.77 7.87 18.41
C SER A 138 -11.88 8.11 17.40
N SER A 139 -11.61 7.90 16.11
CA SER A 139 -12.54 8.20 15.01
C SER A 139 -13.28 6.96 14.51
N LEU A 140 -12.64 5.77 14.54
CA LEU A 140 -13.17 4.53 13.99
C LEU A 140 -12.95 3.37 14.97
N SER A 141 -13.94 2.48 15.05
CA SER A 141 -13.81 1.24 15.81
C SER A 141 -12.93 0.21 15.05
N GLU A 142 -12.33 -0.74 15.78
CA GLU A 142 -11.56 -1.84 15.17
C GLU A 142 -12.43 -2.72 14.25
N GLU A 143 -13.72 -2.86 14.56
CA GLU A 143 -14.68 -3.57 13.71
C GLU A 143 -14.89 -2.83 12.39
N THR A 144 -15.13 -1.52 12.44
CA THR A 144 -15.31 -0.68 11.24
C THR A 144 -14.04 -0.70 10.38
N LEU A 145 -12.85 -0.57 10.99
CA LEU A 145 -11.58 -0.69 10.27
C LEU A 145 -11.43 -2.04 9.57
N SER A 146 -11.85 -3.12 10.24
CA SER A 146 -11.80 -4.47 9.67
C SER A 146 -12.75 -4.64 8.49
N GLN A 147 -13.98 -4.12 8.60
CA GLN A 147 -14.99 -4.12 7.53
C GLN A 147 -14.52 -3.30 6.31
N MET A 148 -13.97 -2.10 6.54
CA MET A 148 -13.38 -1.28 5.48
C MET A 148 -12.24 -2.01 4.77
N ALA A 149 -11.37 -2.68 5.53
CA ALA A 149 -10.26 -3.44 4.97
C ALA A 149 -10.73 -4.64 4.14
N GLU A 150 -11.85 -5.28 4.51
CA GLU A 150 -12.47 -6.35 3.73
C GLU A 150 -13.05 -5.84 2.41
N ALA A 151 -13.80 -4.73 2.46
CA ALA A 151 -14.33 -4.08 1.26
C ALA A 151 -13.21 -3.69 0.28
N LEU A 152 -12.12 -3.11 0.77
CA LEU A 152 -10.96 -2.74 -0.08
C LEU A 152 -10.31 -3.97 -0.73
N ARG A 153 -10.22 -5.11 -0.02
CA ARG A 153 -9.67 -6.35 -0.61
C ARG A 153 -10.59 -6.91 -1.69
N MET A 154 -11.91 -6.90 -1.46
CA MET A 154 -12.91 -7.32 -2.46
C MET A 154 -12.77 -6.45 -3.73
N LEU A 155 -12.83 -5.13 -3.58
CA LEU A 155 -12.72 -4.18 -4.67
C LEU A 155 -11.41 -4.33 -5.45
N SER A 156 -10.28 -4.54 -4.76
CA SER A 156 -9.00 -4.81 -5.41
C SER A 156 -9.06 -6.05 -6.33
N GLY A 157 -9.80 -7.08 -5.94
CA GLY A 157 -10.04 -8.27 -6.76
C GLY A 157 -10.89 -7.95 -7.99
N ASP A 158 -11.99 -7.22 -7.79
CA ASP A 158 -12.92 -6.81 -8.86
C ASP A 158 -12.21 -5.93 -9.90
N TYR A 159 -11.44 -4.93 -9.47
CA TYR A 159 -10.65 -4.09 -10.38
C TYR A 159 -9.61 -4.90 -11.15
N SER A 160 -8.96 -5.87 -10.51
CA SER A 160 -8.00 -6.75 -11.20
C SER A 160 -8.68 -7.59 -12.27
N GLN A 161 -9.89 -8.09 -12.01
CA GLN A 161 -10.68 -8.82 -12.99
C GLN A 161 -11.13 -7.89 -14.14
N ALA A 162 -11.67 -6.72 -13.81
CA ALA A 162 -12.11 -5.72 -14.79
C ALA A 162 -10.96 -5.27 -15.69
N ALA A 163 -9.76 -5.04 -15.15
CA ALA A 163 -8.57 -4.66 -15.93
C ALA A 163 -8.19 -5.74 -16.96
N ARG A 164 -8.23 -7.03 -16.57
CA ARG A 164 -7.97 -8.13 -17.50
C ARG A 164 -9.02 -8.22 -18.60
N ALA A 165 -10.29 -8.06 -18.26
CA ALA A 165 -11.37 -8.05 -19.24
C ALA A 165 -11.18 -6.89 -20.24
N ALA A 166 -10.88 -5.69 -19.73
CA ALA A 166 -10.64 -4.49 -20.54
C ALA A 166 -9.45 -4.64 -21.49
N ALA A 167 -8.38 -5.34 -21.11
CA ALA A 167 -7.22 -5.59 -21.98
C ALA A 167 -7.53 -6.48 -23.20
N THR A 168 -8.69 -7.14 -23.22
CA THR A 168 -9.14 -8.03 -24.32
C THR A 168 -10.22 -7.41 -25.20
N LEU A 169 -10.66 -6.19 -24.89
CA LEU A 169 -11.59 -5.40 -25.70
C LEU A 169 -10.84 -4.61 -26.78
#